data_AF-A0A967FDI3-F1
#
_entry.id   AF-A0A967FDI3-F1
#
_cell.length_a   1.000
_cell.length_b   1.000
_cell.length_c   1.000
_cell.angle_alpha   90.00
_cell.angle_beta   90.00
_cell.angle_gamma   90.00
#
_symmetry.space_group_name_H-M   'P 1'
#
loop_
_entity.id
_entity.type
_entity.pdbx_description
1 polymer ?
#
loop_
_entity_poly.entity_id
_entity_poly.type
_entity_poly.pdbx_seq_one_letter_code
_entity_poly.pdbx_strand_id
1 'polypeptide(L)'
;PGKNFLFFLLLSTLMLPEAVTWVPNFITVSWIGRVTDYPWINNWPALTIPFMAGAFGIFLLRQFFQQIPQELWDSAQIDGAGHLRYMLQVVLPLSRAPLVTLILFGFIGSWNALAWPILVTQTEEWRPISYGLLSFLDEAGSFFHLQMAGAVITILPIIIFYFFAQKQFTEGIATSGMKG
;
A
#
# COMPACT_ATOMS: atom_id res chain seq x y z
N PRO A 1 -5.57 16.37 22.98
CA PRO A 1 -4.14 16.78 23.15
C PRO A 1 -3.25 15.55 22.85
N GLY A 2 -2.05 15.70 22.27
CA GLY A 2 -1.17 14.57 21.92
C GLY A 2 -1.29 14.02 20.48
N LYS A 3 -2.40 14.28 19.76
CA LYS A 3 -2.60 13.82 18.37
C LYS A 3 -1.49 14.23 17.40
N ASN A 4 -0.96 15.44 17.57
CA ASN A 4 0.13 15.94 16.72
C ASN A 4 1.47 15.27 17.08
N PHE A 5 1.73 15.03 18.37
CA PHE A 5 2.91 14.29 18.82
C PHE A 5 2.91 12.85 18.29
N LEU A 6 1.79 12.13 18.44
CA LEU A 6 1.64 10.77 17.90
C LEU A 6 1.80 10.75 16.37
N PHE A 7 1.29 11.77 15.68
CA PHE A 7 1.47 11.90 14.24
C PHE A 7 2.94 12.14 13.85
N PHE A 8 3.66 13.00 14.56
CA PHE A 8 5.10 13.21 14.33
C PHE A 8 5.92 11.95 14.63
N LEU A 9 5.57 11.22 15.70
CA LEU A 9 6.19 9.93 16.00
C LEU A 9 5.95 8.94 14.86
N LEU A 10 4.72 8.85 14.35
CA LEU A 10 4.39 8.03 13.19
C LEU A 10 5.15 8.45 11.93
N LEU A 11 5.33 9.75 11.70
CA LEU A 11 6.14 10.23 10.57
C LEU A 11 7.62 9.86 10.69
N SER A 12 8.16 9.84 11.92
CA SER A 12 9.57 9.47 12.13
C SER A 12 9.87 8.04 11.67
N THR A 13 8.88 7.14 11.64
CA THR A 13 9.08 5.77 11.16
C THR A 13 9.34 5.70 9.66
N LEU A 14 8.93 6.71 8.89
CA LEU A 14 9.25 6.82 7.45
C LEU A 14 10.74 7.08 7.20
N MET A 15 11.48 7.53 8.22
CA MET A 15 12.93 7.74 8.12
C MET A 15 13.73 6.44 8.36
N LEU A 16 13.08 5.38 8.86
CA LEU A 16 13.74 4.11 9.10
C LEU A 16 14.00 3.40 7.76
N PRO A 17 15.25 2.98 7.48
CA PRO A 17 15.52 2.14 6.32
C PRO A 17 14.76 0.81 6.45
N GLU A 18 14.07 0.40 5.38
CA GLU A 18 13.24 -0.80 5.38
C GLU A 18 14.00 -2.05 5.84
N ALA A 19 15.26 -2.19 5.41
CA ALA A 19 16.14 -3.32 5.74
C ALA A 19 16.30 -3.55 7.26
N VAL A 20 16.26 -2.50 8.08
CA VAL A 20 16.40 -2.61 9.54
C VAL A 20 15.16 -3.27 10.17
N THR A 21 14.01 -3.19 9.50
CA THR A 21 12.74 -3.75 9.99
C THR A 21 12.53 -5.22 9.62
N TRP A 22 13.28 -5.75 8.64
CA TRP A 22 13.07 -7.12 8.15
C TRP A 22 13.30 -8.20 9.22
N VAL A 23 14.41 -8.15 9.96
CA VAL A 23 14.70 -9.16 10.99
C VAL A 23 13.67 -9.13 12.13
N PRO A 24 13.35 -7.97 12.74
CA PRO A 24 12.29 -7.90 13.75
C PRO A 24 10.92 -8.36 13.23
N ASN A 25 10.53 -7.97 12.01
CA ASN A 25 9.26 -8.38 11.42
C ASN A 25 9.23 -9.88 11.15
N PHE A 26 10.33 -10.46 10.66
CA PHE A 26 10.43 -11.90 10.41
C PHE A 26 10.29 -12.70 11.71
N ILE A 27 10.96 -12.27 12.79
CA ILE A 27 10.82 -12.88 14.11
C ILE A 27 9.36 -12.78 14.59
N THR A 28 8.74 -11.62 14.42
CA THR A 28 7.35 -11.38 14.82
C THR A 28 6.38 -12.30 14.07
N VAL A 29 6.45 -12.34 12.74
CA VAL A 29 5.62 -13.19 11.88
C VAL A 29 5.84 -14.68 12.19
N SER A 30 7.10 -15.09 12.37
CA SER A 30 7.45 -16.47 12.71
C SER A 30 6.92 -16.86 14.10
N TRP A 31 6.99 -15.95 15.06
CA TRP A 31 6.45 -16.17 16.40
C TRP A 31 4.93 -16.25 16.37
N ILE A 32 4.23 -15.34 15.67
CA ILE A 32 2.76 -15.38 15.55
C ILE A 32 2.30 -16.69 14.90
N GLY A 33 2.98 -17.13 13.84
CA GLY A 33 2.68 -18.41 13.17
C GLY A 33 2.93 -19.65 14.05
N ARG A 34 3.72 -19.55 15.13
CA ARG A 34 3.92 -20.64 16.10
C ARG A 34 2.87 -20.67 17.20
N VAL A 35 2.28 -19.52 17.54
CA VAL A 35 1.26 -19.40 18.60
C VAL A 35 -0.16 -19.46 18.05
N THR A 36 -0.33 -19.43 16.72
CA THR A 36 -1.62 -19.53 16.03
C THR A 36 -1.72 -20.87 15.33
N ASP A 37 -2.91 -21.47 15.27
CA ASP A 37 -3.15 -22.72 14.53
C ASP A 37 -3.02 -22.59 13.00
N TYR A 38 -2.84 -21.36 12.51
CA TYR A 38 -2.73 -21.03 11.11
C TYR A 38 -1.27 -20.72 10.75
N PRO A 39 -0.69 -21.33 9.68
CA PRO A 39 0.68 -21.05 9.30
C PRO A 39 0.80 -19.65 8.67
N TRP A 40 1.76 -18.86 9.16
CA TRP A 40 2.04 -17.52 8.59
C TRP A 40 3.15 -17.58 7.54
N ILE A 41 4.23 -18.33 7.81
CA ILE A 41 5.31 -18.57 6.84
C ILE A 41 4.79 -19.48 5.73
N ASN A 42 5.23 -19.23 4.49
CA ASN A 42 4.66 -19.86 3.28
C ASN A 42 3.14 -19.66 3.21
N ASN A 43 2.66 -18.45 3.49
CA ASN A 43 1.25 -18.14 3.45
C ASN A 43 0.97 -16.63 3.30
N TRP A 44 -0.25 -16.27 2.91
CA TRP A 44 -0.67 -14.88 2.67
C TRP A 44 -0.56 -13.94 3.87
N PRO A 45 -0.72 -14.36 5.15
CA PRO A 45 -0.64 -13.43 6.28
C PRO A 45 0.73 -12.77 6.40
N ALA A 46 1.82 -13.54 6.23
CA ALA A 46 3.18 -13.00 6.27
C ALA A 46 3.45 -12.01 5.14
N LEU A 47 2.82 -12.19 3.98
CA LEU A 47 2.98 -11.32 2.82
C LEU A 47 2.17 -10.02 2.92
N THR A 48 1.11 -9.99 3.74
CA THR A 48 0.11 -8.89 3.70
C THR A 48 0.01 -8.13 5.01
N ILE A 49 -0.23 -8.82 6.13
CA ILE A 49 -0.60 -8.22 7.41
C ILE A 49 0.42 -7.20 7.93
N PRO A 50 1.75 -7.45 7.88
CA PRO A 50 2.75 -6.50 8.35
C PRO A 50 2.69 -5.13 7.65
N PHE A 51 2.13 -5.07 6.44
CA PHE A 51 2.12 -3.88 5.59
C PHE A 51 0.74 -3.22 5.46
N MET A 52 -0.30 -3.77 6.09
CA MET A 52 -1.67 -3.20 6.01
C MET A 52 -1.77 -1.80 6.62
N ALA A 53 -0.90 -1.48 7.58
CA ALA A 53 -0.85 -0.18 8.23
C ALA A 53 0.51 0.50 8.00
N GLY A 54 0.57 1.39 7.00
CA GLY A 54 1.76 2.16 6.67
C GLY A 54 1.65 3.63 7.08
N ALA A 55 2.73 4.20 7.60
CA ALA A 55 2.79 5.61 8.00
C ALA A 55 2.53 6.58 6.82
N PHE A 56 2.95 6.21 5.60
CA PHE A 56 2.73 7.02 4.41
C PHE A 56 1.25 7.16 4.04
N GLY A 57 0.49 6.06 4.07
CA GLY A 57 -0.94 6.09 3.80
C GLY A 57 -1.71 6.92 4.82
N ILE A 58 -1.35 6.77 6.10
CA ILE A 58 -1.92 7.58 7.19
C ILE A 58 -1.59 9.06 7.00
N PHE A 59 -0.35 9.40 6.65
CA PHE A 59 0.07 10.77 6.34
C PHE A 59 -0.75 11.35 5.19
N LEU A 60 -0.77 10.68 4.04
CA LEU A 60 -1.43 11.14 2.81
C LEU A 60 -2.93 11.40 3.05
N LEU A 61 -3.64 10.41 3.62
CA LEU A 61 -5.07 10.52 3.87
C LEU A 61 -5.38 11.58 4.92
N ARG A 62 -4.56 11.72 5.97
CA ARG A 62 -4.74 12.79 6.96
C ARG A 62 -4.58 14.17 6.32
N GLN A 63 -3.58 14.38 5.46
CA GLN A 63 -3.39 15.67 4.78
C GLN A 63 -4.61 16.01 3.92
N PHE A 64 -5.18 15.03 3.23
CA PHE A 64 -6.38 15.24 2.43
C PHE A 64 -7.63 15.50 3.29
N PHE A 65 -7.86 14.68 4.32
CA PHE A 65 -9.04 14.84 5.20
C PHE A 65 -9.06 16.20 5.91
N GLN A 66 -7.89 16.79 6.20
CA GLN A 66 -7.80 18.13 6.76
C GLN A 66 -8.26 19.26 5.82
N GLN A 67 -8.36 18.99 4.51
CA GLN A 67 -8.85 19.95 3.52
C GLN A 67 -10.37 19.87 3.34
N ILE A 68 -11.03 18.85 3.88
CA ILE A 68 -12.49 18.69 3.80
C ILE A 68 -13.14 19.75 4.71
N PRO A 69 -14.06 20.60 4.19
CA PRO A 69 -14.70 21.64 4.98
C PRO A 69 -15.47 21.08 6.18
N GLN A 70 -15.30 21.73 7.33
CA GLN A 70 -15.97 21.37 8.58
C GLN A 70 -17.50 21.49 8.47
N GLU A 71 -18.01 22.39 7.62
CA GLU A 71 -19.45 22.59 7.38
C GLU A 71 -20.15 21.30 6.95
N LEU A 72 -19.47 20.42 6.19
CA LEU A 72 -20.03 19.13 5.78
C LEU A 72 -20.27 18.20 6.97
N TRP A 73 -19.42 18.27 8.00
CA TRP A 73 -19.63 17.53 9.25
C TRP A 73 -20.81 18.10 10.02
N ASP A 74 -20.90 19.43 10.12
CA ASP A 74 -21.98 20.10 10.85
C ASP A 74 -23.35 19.79 10.22
N SER A 75 -23.45 19.84 8.88
CA SER A 75 -24.66 19.42 8.16
C SER A 75 -24.99 17.94 8.39
N ALA A 76 -23.99 17.06 8.30
CA ALA A 76 -24.21 15.63 8.54
C ALA A 76 -24.68 15.33 9.97
N GLN A 77 -24.23 16.09 10.97
CA GLN A 77 -24.72 15.97 12.34
C GLN A 77 -26.18 16.41 12.48
N ILE A 78 -26.59 17.47 11.79
CA ILE A 78 -28.00 17.90 11.74
C ILE A 78 -28.88 16.78 11.15
N ASP A 79 -28.38 16.06 10.15
CA ASP A 79 -29.02 14.87 9.55
C ASP A 79 -28.93 13.60 10.42
N GLY A 80 -28.41 13.70 11.65
CA GLY A 80 -28.29 12.60 12.60
C GLY A 80 -27.19 11.59 12.25
N ALA A 81 -26.21 11.95 11.42
CA ALA A 81 -25.10 11.07 11.08
C ALA A 81 -24.04 11.01 12.20
N GLY A 82 -23.70 9.79 12.63
CA GLY A 82 -22.53 9.54 13.46
C GLY A 82 -21.22 9.54 12.67
N HIS A 83 -20.07 9.50 13.36
CA HIS A 83 -18.74 9.52 12.74
C HIS A 83 -18.53 8.45 11.66
N LEU A 84 -18.98 7.21 11.89
CA LEU A 84 -18.81 6.12 10.92
C LEU A 84 -19.63 6.37 9.65
N ARG A 85 -20.87 6.85 9.81
CA ARG A 85 -21.75 7.18 8.67
C ARG A 85 -21.15 8.33 7.85
N TYR A 86 -20.68 9.40 8.51
CA TYR A 86 -20.00 10.51 7.85
C TYR A 86 -18.73 10.07 7.11
N MET A 87 -17.92 9.23 7.75
CA MET A 87 -16.70 8.69 7.12
C MET A 87 -17.04 7.94 5.83
N LEU A 88 -17.99 7.00 5.89
CA LEU A 88 -18.33 6.15 4.75
C LEU A 88 -19.10 6.89 3.64
N GLN A 89 -19.99 7.81 4.00
CA GLN A 89 -20.92 8.44 3.04
C GLN A 89 -20.43 9.79 2.51
N VAL A 90 -19.55 10.49 3.23
CA VAL A 90 -19.06 11.83 2.84
C VAL A 90 -17.56 11.82 2.61
N VAL A 91 -16.78 11.42 3.60
CA VAL A 91 -15.31 11.53 3.55
C VAL A 91 -14.71 10.59 2.51
N LEU A 92 -15.07 9.30 2.51
CA LEU A 92 -14.51 8.32 1.57
C LEU A 92 -14.81 8.65 0.10
N PRO A 93 -16.05 9.00 -0.30
CA PRO A 93 -16.34 9.40 -1.68
C PRO A 93 -15.57 10.64 -2.14
N LEU A 94 -15.45 11.67 -1.28
CA LEU A 94 -14.65 12.87 -1.57
C LEU A 94 -13.16 12.55 -1.68
N SER A 95 -12.70 11.52 -0.99
CA SER A 95 -11.30 11.09 -0.93
C SER A 95 -10.96 10.04 -1.97
N ARG A 96 -11.78 9.86 -3.02
CA ARG A 96 -11.55 8.86 -4.06
C ARG A 96 -10.19 8.99 -4.73
N ALA A 97 -9.79 10.21 -5.09
CA ALA A 97 -8.50 10.47 -5.75
C ALA A 97 -7.29 10.03 -4.89
N PRO A 98 -7.09 10.54 -3.65
CA PRO A 98 -5.97 10.10 -2.82
C PRO A 98 -6.05 8.62 -2.43
N LEU A 99 -7.24 8.02 -2.31
CA LEU A 99 -7.39 6.59 -2.09
C LEU A 99 -6.85 5.77 -3.27
N VAL A 100 -7.20 6.15 -4.52
CA VAL A 100 -6.68 5.49 -5.72
C VAL A 100 -5.16 5.63 -5.80
N THR A 101 -4.61 6.81 -5.48
CA THR A 101 -3.16 7.04 -5.39
C THR A 101 -2.49 6.11 -4.38
N LEU A 102 -3.06 5.97 -3.19
CA LEU A 102 -2.54 5.08 -2.15
C LEU A 102 -2.58 3.62 -2.59
N ILE A 103 -3.68 3.18 -3.20
CA ILE A 103 -3.83 1.82 -3.72
C ILE A 103 -2.80 1.56 -4.83
N LEU A 104 -2.59 2.50 -5.74
CA LEU A 104 -1.59 2.40 -6.81
C LEU A 104 -0.17 2.23 -6.24
N PHE A 105 0.23 3.09 -5.29
CA PHE A 105 1.54 2.98 -4.66
C PHE A 105 1.68 1.68 -3.86
N GLY A 106 0.64 1.27 -3.13
CA GLY A 106 0.62 -0.01 -2.41
C GLY A 106 0.74 -1.21 -3.35
N PHE A 107 0.03 -1.19 -4.47
CA PHE A 107 0.10 -2.25 -5.49
C PHE A 107 1.49 -2.33 -6.11
N ILE A 108 2.05 -1.21 -6.58
CA ILE A 108 3.39 -1.18 -7.17
C ILE A 108 4.44 -1.67 -6.16
N GLY A 109 4.38 -1.18 -4.92
CA GLY A 109 5.30 -1.59 -3.87
C GLY A 109 5.22 -3.09 -3.58
N SER A 110 4.01 -3.62 -3.46
CA SER A 110 3.78 -5.05 -3.18
C SER A 110 4.18 -5.94 -4.37
N TRP A 111 3.88 -5.51 -5.60
CA TRP A 111 4.20 -6.25 -6.82
C TRP A 111 5.71 -6.33 -7.08
N ASN A 112 6.44 -5.27 -6.76
CA ASN A 112 7.90 -5.21 -6.91
C ASN A 112 8.67 -5.76 -5.70
N ALA A 113 7.99 -6.11 -4.59
CA ALA A 113 8.66 -6.57 -3.38
C ALA A 113 9.41 -7.89 -3.65
N LEU A 114 10.70 -7.93 -3.29
CA LEU A 114 11.56 -9.11 -3.49
C LEU A 114 12.15 -9.61 -2.17
N ALA A 115 12.81 -8.71 -1.42
CA ALA A 115 13.55 -9.09 -0.21
C ALA A 115 12.65 -9.71 0.87
N TRP A 116 11.52 -9.08 1.18
CA TRP A 116 10.59 -9.61 2.17
C TRP A 116 9.98 -10.96 1.76
N PRO A 117 9.40 -11.12 0.55
CA PRO A 117 8.88 -12.41 0.11
C PRO A 117 9.90 -13.56 0.17
N ILE A 118 11.18 -13.31 -0.17
CA ILE A 118 12.24 -14.32 -0.06
C ILE A 118 12.41 -14.82 1.39
N LEU A 119 12.26 -13.93 2.38
CA LEU A 119 12.41 -14.29 3.78
C LEU A 119 11.25 -15.17 4.28
N VAL A 120 10.02 -14.90 3.83
CA VAL A 120 8.81 -15.55 4.38
C VAL A 120 8.20 -16.61 3.48
N THR A 121 8.71 -16.80 2.25
CA THR A 121 8.24 -17.81 1.30
C THR A 121 9.39 -18.72 0.85
N GLN A 122 9.18 -20.02 0.98
CA GLN A 122 10.15 -21.09 0.79
C GLN A 122 9.66 -22.10 -0.25
N THR A 123 8.35 -22.21 -0.45
CA THR A 123 7.72 -23.09 -1.45
C THR A 123 7.30 -22.31 -2.69
N GLU A 124 7.31 -22.97 -3.85
CA GLU A 124 6.97 -22.34 -5.15
C GLU A 124 5.56 -21.76 -5.19
N GLU A 125 4.60 -22.39 -4.51
CA GLU A 125 3.20 -21.95 -4.44
C GLU A 125 3.04 -20.50 -3.93
N TRP A 126 3.94 -20.06 -3.04
CA TRP A 126 3.84 -18.74 -2.39
C TRP A 126 4.80 -17.71 -2.95
N ARG A 127 5.67 -18.08 -3.90
CA ARG A 127 6.68 -17.17 -4.44
C ARG A 127 6.04 -16.19 -5.43
N PRO A 128 6.26 -14.86 -5.25
CA PRO A 128 5.70 -13.87 -6.15
C PRO A 128 6.44 -13.83 -7.49
N ILE A 129 5.82 -13.15 -8.46
CA ILE A 129 6.40 -12.95 -9.80
C ILE A 129 7.76 -12.24 -9.76
N SER A 130 8.01 -11.36 -8.79
CA SER A 130 9.30 -10.70 -8.58
C SER A 130 10.43 -11.70 -8.32
N TYR A 131 10.15 -12.77 -7.55
CA TYR A 131 11.07 -13.89 -7.36
C TYR A 131 11.22 -14.69 -8.65
N GLY A 132 10.12 -14.99 -9.34
CA GLY A 132 10.16 -15.69 -10.62
C GLY A 132 11.01 -14.98 -11.67
N LEU A 133 10.92 -13.64 -11.72
CA LEU A 133 11.78 -12.81 -12.57
C LEU A 133 13.24 -12.96 -12.18
N LEU A 134 13.59 -12.89 -10.88
CA LEU A 134 14.97 -13.08 -10.42
C LEU A 134 15.54 -14.43 -10.89
N SER A 135 14.80 -15.53 -10.65
CA SER A 135 15.22 -16.87 -11.09
C SER A 135 15.37 -16.95 -12.61
N PHE A 136 14.47 -16.31 -13.36
CA PHE A 136 14.53 -16.30 -14.82
C PHE A 136 15.71 -15.48 -15.36
N LEU A 137 16.09 -14.39 -14.69
CA LEU A 137 17.28 -13.62 -15.07
C LEU A 137 18.56 -14.46 -14.94
N ASP A 138 18.64 -15.27 -13.88
CA ASP A 138 19.75 -16.20 -13.66
C ASP A 138 19.76 -17.32 -14.73
N GLU A 139 18.60 -17.91 -15.03
CA GLU A 139 18.46 -18.96 -16.04
C GLU A 139 18.76 -18.45 -17.47
N ALA A 140 18.31 -17.23 -17.80
CA ALA A 140 18.56 -16.60 -19.09
C ALA A 140 20.05 -16.24 -19.30
N GLY A 141 20.85 -16.11 -18.24
CA GLY A 141 22.28 -15.84 -18.33
C GLY A 141 22.60 -14.59 -19.16
N SER A 142 23.42 -14.75 -20.21
CA SER A 142 23.81 -13.62 -21.09
C SER A 142 22.79 -13.28 -22.18
N PHE A 143 21.65 -13.98 -22.25
CA PHE A 143 20.61 -13.72 -23.24
C PHE A 143 19.74 -12.53 -22.84
N PHE A 144 20.29 -11.32 -22.98
CA PHE A 144 19.63 -10.07 -22.59
C PHE A 144 18.24 -9.88 -23.23
N HIS A 145 18.02 -10.38 -24.45
CA HIS A 145 16.71 -10.30 -25.10
C HIS A 145 15.61 -11.07 -24.32
N LEU A 146 15.96 -12.21 -23.71
CA LEU A 146 15.05 -12.95 -22.83
C LEU A 146 14.83 -12.18 -21.54
N GLN A 147 15.89 -11.67 -20.91
CA GLN A 147 15.78 -10.86 -19.69
C GLN A 147 14.87 -9.64 -19.87
N MET A 148 15.00 -8.92 -21.00
CA MET A 148 14.12 -7.79 -21.33
C MET A 148 12.68 -8.23 -21.54
N ALA A 149 12.44 -9.38 -22.20
CA ALA A 149 11.10 -9.92 -22.36
C ALA A 149 10.44 -10.26 -21.00
N GLY A 150 11.19 -10.90 -20.09
CA GLY A 150 10.71 -11.21 -18.73
C GLY A 150 10.38 -9.94 -17.93
N ALA A 151 11.23 -8.92 -18.02
CA ALA A 151 10.98 -7.62 -17.38
C ALA A 151 9.71 -6.95 -17.92
N VAL A 152 9.49 -6.94 -19.25
CA VAL A 152 8.29 -6.39 -19.87
C VAL A 152 7.03 -7.12 -19.38
N ILE A 153 7.03 -8.45 -19.38
CA ILE A 153 5.90 -9.26 -18.88
C ILE A 153 5.58 -8.92 -17.42
N THR A 154 6.61 -8.76 -16.58
CA THR A 154 6.44 -8.45 -15.16
C THR A 154 5.85 -7.05 -14.92
N ILE A 155 6.16 -6.08 -15.79
CA ILE A 155 5.68 -4.70 -15.69
C ILE A 155 4.26 -4.51 -16.29
N LEU A 156 3.83 -5.36 -17.23
CA LEU A 156 2.52 -5.23 -17.89
C LEU A 156 1.33 -5.07 -16.91
N PRO A 157 1.20 -5.86 -15.83
CA PRO A 157 0.11 -5.69 -14.86
C PRO A 157 0.13 -4.32 -14.17
N ILE A 158 1.31 -3.77 -13.89
CA ILE A 158 1.45 -2.42 -13.31
C ILE A 158 0.92 -1.38 -14.28
N ILE A 159 1.26 -1.49 -15.57
CA ILE A 159 0.78 -0.57 -16.61
C ILE A 159 -0.74 -0.64 -16.74
N ILE A 160 -1.31 -1.85 -16.79
CA ILE A 160 -2.76 -2.05 -16.85
C ILE A 160 -3.43 -1.40 -15.65
N PHE A 161 -2.93 -1.63 -14.44
CA PHE A 161 -3.47 -1.06 -13.22
C PHE A 161 -3.38 0.48 -13.22
N TYR A 162 -2.25 1.03 -13.68
CA TYR A 162 -2.08 2.47 -13.84
C TYR A 162 -3.12 3.08 -14.77
N PHE A 163 -3.43 2.46 -15.91
CA PHE A 163 -4.46 2.96 -16.83
C PHE A 163 -5.86 3.00 -16.22
N PHE A 164 -6.17 2.11 -15.27
CA PHE A 164 -7.43 2.18 -14.51
C PHE A 164 -7.42 3.27 -13.44
N ALA A 165 -6.25 3.55 -12.85
CA ALA A 165 -6.07 4.53 -11.78
C ALA A 165 -5.91 5.98 -12.29
N GLN A 166 -5.39 6.21 -13.50
CA GLN A 166 -5.02 7.54 -14.00
C GLN A 166 -6.20 8.52 -14.10
N LYS A 167 -7.43 8.03 -14.35
CA LYS A 167 -8.62 8.87 -14.54
C LYS A 167 -8.95 9.69 -13.29
N GLN A 168 -8.67 9.13 -12.11
CA GLN A 168 -8.95 9.73 -10.82
C GLN A 168 -7.91 10.80 -10.47
N PHE A 169 -6.68 10.69 -11.00
CA PHE A 169 -5.69 11.77 -10.92
C PHE A 169 -6.12 12.99 -11.73
N THR A 170 -6.67 12.80 -12.92
CA THR A 170 -7.10 13.92 -13.78
C THR A 170 -8.33 14.66 -13.24
N GLU A 171 -9.28 13.94 -12.63
CA GLU A 171 -10.49 14.54 -12.03
C GLU A 171 -10.16 15.35 -10.75
N GLY A 172 -9.24 14.86 -9.91
CA GLY A 172 -8.84 15.55 -8.67
C GLY A 172 -8.11 16.88 -8.89
N ILE A 173 -7.32 16.99 -9.97
CA ILE A 173 -6.67 18.25 -10.35
C ILE A 173 -7.71 19.25 -10.87
N ALA A 174 -8.70 18.80 -11.65
CA ALA A 174 -9.73 19.66 -12.22
C ALA A 174 -10.63 20.32 -11.13
N THR A 175 -10.93 19.62 -10.04
CA THR A 175 -11.74 20.20 -8.95
C THR A 175 -10.97 21.24 -8.12
N SER A 176 -9.65 21.14 -8.05
CA SER A 176 -8.80 22.14 -7.37
C SER A 176 -8.69 23.46 -8.14
N GLY A 177 -8.93 23.43 -9.46
CA GLY A 177 -8.91 24.60 -10.35
C GLY A 177 -10.23 25.38 -10.41
N MET A 178 -11.33 24.86 -9.85
CA MET A 178 -12.63 25.56 -9.81
C MET A 178 -12.85 26.40 -8.54
N LYS A 179 -11.76 26.81 -7.87
CA LYS A 179 -11.84 27.94 -6.92
C LYS A 179 -11.89 29.24 -7.72
N GLY A 180 -13.09 29.58 -8.17
CA GLY A 180 -13.46 30.80 -8.90
C GLY A 180 -14.91 30.74 -9.31
#